data_AF-A0A5C7P6Y2-F1
#
_entry.id   AF-A0A5C7P6Y2-F1
#
_cell.length_a   1.000
_cell.length_b   1.000
_cell.length_c   1.000
_cell.angle_alpha   90.00
_cell.angle_beta   90.00
_cell.angle_gamma   90.00
#
_symmetry.space_group_name_H-M   'P 1'
#
loop_
_entity.id
_entity.type
_entity.pdbx_description
1 polymer ?
#
loop_
_entity_poly.entity_id
_entity_poly.type
_entity_poly.pdbx_seq_one_letter_code
_entity_poly.pdbx_strand_id
1 'polypeptide(L)'
;MPASANAAGYVLSRKLPSMDSYIVRDDAGNEVFGAKHHTGFKTEHWDVTDAGGSKVAVLTHERMHTHATYILNRDGQPEVRIVKSNWMPTAETWSIDGPGGPLTLKGDLADYAWELTDAAGDGVAGFQRKIVTMHRQYAISTKGDPVLVICAALAIDAEAEEHDRDA
;
A
#
# COMPACT_ATOMS: atom_id res chain seq x y z
N MET A 1 -21.43 -18.62 5.93
CA MET A 1 -21.23 -17.74 4.76
C MET A 1 -22.12 -16.51 4.93
N PRO A 2 -21.67 -15.42 5.57
CA PRO A 2 -22.40 -14.16 5.46
C PRO A 2 -22.14 -13.57 4.07
N ALA A 3 -23.19 -13.03 3.44
CA ALA A 3 -23.11 -12.35 2.16
C ALA A 3 -22.10 -11.20 2.25
N SER A 4 -21.00 -11.33 1.52
CA SER A 4 -19.97 -10.29 1.40
C SER A 4 -20.59 -9.07 0.72
N ALA A 5 -20.73 -7.97 1.44
CA ALA A 5 -20.78 -6.65 0.82
C ALA A 5 -19.64 -6.59 -0.21
N ASN A 6 -19.96 -6.23 -1.46
CA ASN A 6 -19.03 -6.26 -2.58
C ASN A 6 -17.79 -5.43 -2.22
N ALA A 7 -16.67 -6.10 -1.92
CA ALA A 7 -15.39 -5.44 -1.77
C ALA A 7 -14.98 -4.90 -3.14
N ALA A 8 -14.50 -3.66 -3.19
CA ALA A 8 -13.93 -3.10 -4.41
C ALA A 8 -12.59 -3.80 -4.69
N GLY A 9 -12.42 -4.31 -5.91
CA GLY A 9 -11.17 -4.89 -6.37
C GLY A 9 -10.32 -3.87 -7.14
N TYR A 10 -9.02 -3.92 -6.88
CA TYR A 10 -8.03 -3.12 -7.58
C TYR A 10 -6.80 -3.96 -7.96
N VAL A 11 -6.08 -3.51 -8.98
CA VAL A 11 -4.76 -4.03 -9.34
C VAL A 11 -3.77 -2.88 -9.39
N LEU A 12 -2.83 -2.88 -8.44
CA LEU A 12 -1.66 -1.99 -8.44
C LEU A 12 -0.57 -2.61 -9.31
N SER A 13 -0.02 -1.85 -10.25
CA SER A 13 1.06 -2.28 -11.15
C SER A 13 2.07 -1.18 -11.37
N ARG A 14 3.37 -1.51 -11.45
CA ARG A 14 4.39 -0.56 -11.94
C ARG A 14 4.18 -0.22 -13.43
N LYS A 15 4.40 1.04 -13.81
CA LYS A 15 4.21 1.56 -15.17
C LYS A 15 5.45 1.32 -16.04
N LEU A 16 5.28 0.82 -17.26
CA LEU A 16 6.35 0.84 -18.28
C LEU A 16 6.34 2.22 -18.95
N PRO A 17 7.47 2.93 -19.24
CA PRO A 17 8.91 2.66 -19.11
C PRO A 17 9.60 3.24 -17.84
N SER A 18 8.87 3.58 -16.78
CA SER A 18 9.41 4.20 -15.55
C SER A 18 9.21 3.30 -14.33
N MET A 19 10.30 2.83 -13.71
CA MET A 19 10.18 2.03 -12.48
C MET A 19 9.66 2.83 -11.26
N ASP A 20 9.63 4.16 -11.37
CA ASP A 20 9.23 5.09 -10.31
C ASP A 20 7.74 5.49 -10.39
N SER A 21 6.88 4.73 -11.06
CA SER A 21 5.45 5.08 -11.14
C SER A 21 4.55 3.85 -11.17
N TYR A 22 3.35 4.02 -10.63
CA TYR A 22 2.34 2.99 -10.45
C TYR A 22 1.02 3.42 -11.07
N ILE A 23 0.29 2.45 -11.58
CA ILE A 23 -1.08 2.57 -12.07
C ILE A 23 -1.94 1.63 -11.23
N VAL A 24 -3.08 2.12 -10.77
CA VAL A 24 -4.11 1.33 -10.09
C VAL A 24 -5.31 1.21 -11.01
N ARG A 25 -5.69 -0.04 -11.32
CA ARG A 25 -6.89 -0.34 -12.10
C ARG A 25 -7.99 -0.91 -11.24
N ASP A 26 -9.24 -0.60 -11.52
CA ASP A 26 -10.39 -1.27 -10.91
C ASP A 26 -10.67 -2.64 -11.57
N ASP A 27 -11.70 -3.36 -11.08
CA ASP A 27 -12.13 -4.65 -11.64
C ASP A 27 -12.60 -4.59 -13.10
N ALA A 28 -13.04 -3.42 -13.57
CA ALA A 28 -13.41 -3.20 -14.96
C ALA A 28 -12.20 -2.89 -15.86
N GLY A 29 -11.01 -2.75 -15.26
CA GLY A 29 -9.76 -2.43 -15.95
C GLY A 29 -9.53 -0.94 -16.19
N ASN A 30 -10.36 -0.06 -15.62
CA ASN A 30 -10.19 1.38 -15.75
C ASN A 30 -9.05 1.86 -14.85
N GLU A 31 -8.22 2.79 -15.33
CA GLU A 31 -7.22 3.46 -14.49
C GLU A 31 -7.92 4.46 -13.57
N VAL A 32 -7.95 4.14 -12.28
CA VAL A 32 -8.71 4.88 -11.26
C VAL A 32 -7.82 5.67 -10.31
N PHE A 33 -6.58 5.23 -10.13
CA PHE A 33 -5.54 6.00 -9.44
C PHE A 33 -4.18 5.84 -10.13
N GLY A 34 -3.30 6.80 -9.89
CA GLY A 34 -1.88 6.72 -10.18
C GLY A 34 -1.06 7.01 -8.92
N ALA A 35 0.19 6.58 -8.90
CA ALA A 35 1.15 7.04 -7.91
C ALA A 35 2.50 7.27 -8.56
N LYS A 36 3.11 8.42 -8.32
CA LYS A 36 4.46 8.75 -8.81
C LYS A 36 5.43 8.74 -7.64
N HIS A 37 6.43 7.87 -7.70
CA HIS A 37 7.52 7.79 -6.74
C HIS A 37 8.57 8.85 -7.04
N HIS A 38 9.00 9.53 -5.99
CA HIS A 38 10.01 10.57 -5.99
C HIS A 38 11.11 10.16 -5.01
N THR A 39 12.13 9.50 -5.55
CA THR A 39 13.27 9.03 -4.77
C THR A 39 14.16 10.19 -4.35
N GLY A 40 14.49 10.24 -3.07
CA GLY A 40 15.50 11.15 -2.52
C GLY A 40 16.52 10.41 -1.67
N PHE A 41 17.61 11.11 -1.32
CA PHE A 41 18.71 10.52 -0.54
C PHE A 41 18.32 10.24 0.93
N LYS A 42 17.53 11.13 1.53
CA LYS A 42 17.07 11.00 2.93
C LYS A 42 15.60 10.58 3.02
N THR A 43 14.77 11.20 2.20
CA THR A 43 13.32 11.05 2.21
C THR A 43 12.88 10.78 0.80
N GLU A 44 11.95 9.85 0.65
CA GLU A 44 11.23 9.60 -0.58
C GLU A 44 9.73 9.78 -0.36
N HIS A 45 9.01 10.02 -1.43
CA HIS A 45 7.56 10.15 -1.36
C HIS A 45 6.87 9.66 -2.62
N TRP A 46 5.58 9.37 -2.49
CA TRP A 46 4.69 9.02 -3.57
C TRP A 46 3.56 10.04 -3.65
N ASP A 47 3.45 10.71 -4.78
CA ASP A 47 2.31 11.56 -5.11
C ASP A 47 1.21 10.66 -5.70
N VAL A 48 0.10 10.49 -4.98
CA VAL A 48 -1.04 9.66 -5.39
C VAL A 48 -2.10 10.54 -6.04
N THR A 49 -2.56 10.15 -7.22
CA THR A 49 -3.52 10.90 -8.03
C THR A 49 -4.79 10.10 -8.30
N ASP A 50 -5.92 10.79 -8.46
CA ASP A 50 -7.14 10.20 -9.00
C ASP A 50 -7.05 9.96 -10.53
N ALA A 51 -8.13 9.43 -11.11
CA ALA A 51 -8.26 9.19 -12.55
C ALA A 51 -8.13 10.46 -13.42
N GLY A 52 -8.44 11.63 -12.86
CA GLY A 52 -8.29 12.93 -13.51
C GLY A 52 -6.86 13.48 -13.42
N GLY A 53 -5.97 12.83 -12.67
CA GLY A 53 -4.61 13.28 -12.42
C GLY A 53 -4.48 14.29 -11.28
N SER A 54 -5.57 14.58 -10.55
CA SER A 54 -5.51 15.46 -9.39
C SER A 54 -4.87 14.72 -8.22
N LYS A 55 -3.96 15.40 -7.50
CA LYS A 55 -3.32 14.81 -6.33
C LYS A 55 -4.32 14.67 -5.18
N VAL A 56 -4.48 13.46 -4.68
CA VAL A 56 -5.40 13.11 -3.57
C VAL A 56 -4.68 12.73 -2.30
N ALA A 57 -3.41 12.32 -2.38
CA ALA A 57 -2.58 11.99 -1.23
C ALA A 57 -1.09 12.13 -1.52
N VAL A 58 -0.31 12.26 -0.46
CA VAL A 58 1.15 12.12 -0.46
C VAL A 58 1.52 11.09 0.59
N LEU A 59 2.23 10.03 0.18
CA LEU A 59 2.84 9.08 1.09
C LEU A 59 4.33 9.42 1.22
N THR A 60 4.86 9.59 2.42
CA THR A 60 6.27 9.95 2.65
C THR A 60 6.95 8.90 3.50
N HIS A 61 8.22 8.63 3.20
CA HIS A 61 9.05 7.67 3.93
C HIS A 61 10.47 8.22 4.15
N GLU A 62 11.00 8.06 5.36
CA GLU A 62 12.42 8.33 5.65
C GLU A 62 13.22 7.05 5.49
N ARG A 63 14.21 7.05 4.59
CA ARG A 63 14.99 5.84 4.26
C ARG A 63 15.96 5.42 5.36
N MET A 64 16.37 6.35 6.21
CA MET A 64 17.28 6.08 7.33
C MET A 64 16.46 5.84 8.60
N HIS A 65 16.00 4.61 8.79
CA HIS A 65 15.14 4.25 9.91
C HIS A 65 15.56 2.92 10.55
N THR A 66 15.25 2.75 11.85
CA THR A 66 15.32 1.43 12.51
C THR A 66 14.07 0.59 12.21
N HIS A 67 12.92 1.26 12.05
CA HIS A 67 11.64 0.64 11.70
C HIS A 67 10.97 1.49 10.64
N ALA A 68 10.53 0.86 9.55
CA ALA A 68 9.94 1.58 8.43
C ALA A 68 8.68 2.30 8.88
N THR A 69 8.66 3.61 8.64
CA THR A 69 7.51 4.48 8.92
C THR A 69 7.13 5.19 7.64
N TYR A 70 5.85 5.13 7.30
CA TYR A 70 5.25 5.86 6.21
C TYR A 70 4.19 6.80 6.74
N ILE A 71 4.13 7.99 6.16
CA ILE A 71 3.23 9.07 6.55
C ILE A 71 2.33 9.42 5.37
N LEU A 72 1.03 9.18 5.54
CA LEU A 72 0.01 9.53 4.56
C LEU A 72 -0.62 10.87 4.93
N ASN A 73 -0.42 11.85 4.05
CA ASN A 73 -1.01 13.17 4.12
C ASN A 73 -2.07 13.37 3.04
N ARG A 74 -3.20 13.95 3.42
CA ARG A 74 -4.31 14.31 2.53
C ARG A 74 -4.84 15.69 2.90
N ASP A 75 -5.19 16.46 1.88
CA ASP A 75 -5.60 17.84 2.11
C ASP A 75 -6.86 17.91 2.99
N GLY A 76 -6.81 18.74 4.02
CA GLY A 76 -7.89 18.86 5.01
C GLY A 76 -8.16 17.64 5.90
N GLN A 77 -7.32 16.60 5.88
CA GLN A 77 -7.49 15.42 6.74
C GLN A 77 -6.33 15.24 7.74
N PRO A 78 -6.59 14.62 8.91
CA PRO A 78 -5.52 14.22 9.81
C PRO A 78 -4.53 13.27 9.14
N GLU A 79 -3.27 13.40 9.52
CA GLU A 79 -2.20 12.50 9.11
C GLU A 79 -2.49 11.05 9.53
N VAL A 80 -2.12 10.10 8.66
CA VAL A 80 -2.16 8.67 8.97
C VAL A 80 -0.74 8.12 8.97
N ARG A 81 -0.39 7.37 10.01
CA ARG A 81 0.93 6.76 10.18
C ARG A 81 0.84 5.26 9.94
N ILE A 82 1.69 4.74 9.06
CA ILE A 82 1.81 3.31 8.76
C ILE A 82 3.21 2.87 9.22
N VAL A 83 3.30 1.99 10.21
CA VAL A 83 4.56 1.60 10.85
C VAL A 83 4.76 0.10 10.75
N LYS A 84 5.85 -0.34 10.12
CA LYS A 84 6.28 -1.74 10.16
C LYS A 84 6.82 -2.04 11.57
N SER A 85 6.07 -2.84 12.33
CA SER A 85 6.32 -3.06 13.75
C SER A 85 7.44 -4.07 14.02
N ASN A 86 7.78 -4.93 13.05
CA ASN A 86 8.85 -5.92 13.19
C ASN A 86 9.69 -6.05 11.92
N TRP A 87 10.92 -6.53 12.07
CA TRP A 87 11.84 -6.78 10.94
C TRP A 87 11.54 -8.12 10.23
N MET A 88 10.83 -9.04 10.87
CA MET A 88 10.77 -10.44 10.44
C MET A 88 10.09 -10.59 9.05
N PRO A 89 10.80 -11.08 8.01
CA PRO A 89 10.26 -11.14 6.65
C PRO A 89 9.17 -12.20 6.47
N THR A 90 9.10 -13.19 7.36
CA THR A 90 8.14 -14.32 7.32
C THR A 90 6.92 -14.11 8.23
N ALA A 91 6.81 -12.96 8.90
CA ALA A 91 5.71 -12.69 9.82
C ALA A 91 5.60 -11.17 10.02
N GLU A 92 5.41 -10.44 8.92
CA GLU A 92 5.33 -8.99 8.97
C GLU A 92 4.09 -8.55 9.74
N THR A 93 4.28 -7.58 10.63
CA THR A 93 3.16 -6.91 11.30
C THR A 93 3.37 -5.41 11.18
N TRP A 94 2.32 -4.71 10.79
CA TRP A 94 2.33 -3.26 10.70
C TRP A 94 1.12 -2.67 11.42
N SER A 95 1.33 -1.52 12.05
CA SER A 95 0.28 -0.72 12.67
C SER A 95 -0.06 0.45 11.77
N ILE A 96 -1.36 0.72 11.60
CA ILE A 96 -1.85 1.91 10.89
C ILE A 96 -2.70 2.72 11.86
N ASP A 97 -2.20 3.91 12.21
CA ASP A 97 -2.84 4.82 13.15
C ASP A 97 -3.36 6.05 12.40
N GLY A 98 -4.67 6.29 12.49
CA GLY A 98 -5.34 7.39 11.82
C GLY A 98 -6.74 7.66 12.39
N PRO A 99 -7.48 8.63 11.82
CA PRO A 99 -8.77 9.07 12.35
C PRO A 99 -9.87 8.00 12.26
N GLY A 100 -9.69 6.96 11.45
CA GLY A 100 -10.61 5.82 11.34
C GLY A 100 -10.46 4.76 12.44
N GLY A 101 -9.56 4.97 13.40
CA GLY A 101 -9.18 3.97 14.40
C GLY A 101 -7.96 3.14 13.98
N PRO A 102 -7.39 2.35 14.91
CA PRO A 102 -6.19 1.57 14.62
C PRO A 102 -6.52 0.38 13.71
N LEU A 103 -5.69 0.16 12.70
CA LEU A 103 -5.73 -1.02 11.84
C LEU A 103 -4.42 -1.80 11.98
N THR A 104 -4.49 -3.11 11.75
CA THR A 104 -3.34 -4.00 11.77
C THR A 104 -3.19 -4.67 10.41
N LEU A 105 -2.03 -4.55 9.79
CA LEU A 105 -1.67 -5.28 8.58
C LEU A 105 -0.76 -6.45 8.96
N LYS A 106 -1.15 -7.67 8.58
CA LYS A 106 -0.36 -8.89 8.78
C LYS A 106 -0.19 -9.64 7.48
N GLY A 107 0.95 -10.27 7.30
CA GLY A 107 1.24 -11.07 6.13
C GLY A 107 2.72 -11.38 6.07
N ASP A 108 3.18 -11.88 4.94
CA ASP A 108 4.60 -12.09 4.75
C ASP A 108 5.00 -12.17 3.28
N LEU A 109 6.32 -12.02 3.08
CA LEU A 109 6.94 -12.02 1.77
C LEU A 109 7.08 -13.43 1.17
N ALA A 110 6.84 -14.50 1.94
CA ALA A 110 6.92 -15.88 1.45
C ALA A 110 5.60 -16.32 0.78
N ASP A 111 4.47 -16.02 1.43
CA ASP A 111 3.12 -16.29 0.94
C ASP A 111 2.61 -15.19 0.00
N TYR A 112 3.35 -14.08 -0.10
CA TYR A 112 3.03 -12.96 -0.99
C TYR A 112 1.63 -12.39 -0.75
N ALA A 113 1.14 -12.49 0.49
CA ALA A 113 -0.21 -12.12 0.87
C ALA A 113 -0.21 -11.36 2.20
N TRP A 114 -1.06 -10.35 2.27
CA TRP A 114 -1.30 -9.56 3.48
C TRP A 114 -2.78 -9.30 3.67
N GLU A 115 -3.19 -9.15 4.93
CA GLU A 115 -4.54 -8.80 5.35
C GLU A 115 -4.49 -7.61 6.30
N LEU A 116 -5.35 -6.63 6.05
CA LEU A 116 -5.58 -5.47 6.89
C LEU A 116 -6.90 -5.65 7.64
N THR A 117 -6.83 -5.64 8.98
CA THR A 117 -7.98 -5.77 9.86
C THR A 117 -8.15 -4.53 10.73
N ASP A 118 -9.37 -4.25 11.17
CA ASP A 118 -9.61 -3.25 12.22
C ASP A 118 -9.30 -3.79 13.63
N ALA A 119 -9.61 -2.98 14.65
CA ALA A 119 -9.41 -3.34 16.06
C ALA A 119 -10.27 -4.53 16.53
N ALA A 120 -11.41 -4.81 15.87
CA ALA A 120 -12.25 -5.97 16.16
C ALA A 120 -11.71 -7.25 15.49
N GLY A 121 -10.75 -7.12 14.59
CA GLY A 121 -10.23 -8.20 13.76
C GLY A 121 -11.04 -8.42 12.49
N ASP A 122 -11.95 -7.50 12.15
CA ASP A 122 -12.74 -7.60 10.93
C ASP A 122 -11.89 -7.18 9.72
N GLY A 123 -11.94 -7.99 8.67
CA GLY A 123 -11.16 -7.78 7.44
C GLY A 123 -11.61 -6.53 6.67
N VAL A 124 -10.71 -5.55 6.56
CA VAL A 124 -10.87 -4.28 5.84
C VAL A 124 -10.35 -4.39 4.42
N ALA A 125 -9.15 -4.96 4.25
CA ALA A 125 -8.55 -5.16 2.94
C ALA A 125 -7.64 -6.39 2.88
N GLY A 126 -7.43 -6.91 1.67
CA GLY A 126 -6.48 -7.98 1.36
C GLY A 126 -5.58 -7.58 0.21
N PHE A 127 -4.33 -8.05 0.25
CA PHE A 127 -3.28 -7.77 -0.73
C PHE A 127 -2.65 -9.09 -1.14
N GLN A 128 -2.48 -9.30 -2.44
CA GLN A 128 -1.79 -10.48 -2.95
C GLN A 128 -0.86 -10.10 -4.10
N ARG A 129 0.45 -10.31 -3.94
CA ARG A 129 1.44 -10.09 -5.00
C ARG A 129 1.31 -11.21 -6.03
N LYS A 130 1.23 -10.83 -7.31
CA LYS A 130 1.22 -11.77 -8.44
C LYS A 130 2.65 -12.25 -8.73
N ILE A 131 2.84 -13.57 -8.75
CA ILE A 131 4.14 -14.22 -8.94
C ILE A 131 4.54 -14.31 -10.43
N VAL A 132 3.56 -14.33 -11.35
CA VAL A 132 3.77 -14.61 -12.80
C VAL A 132 3.61 -13.34 -13.65
N THR A 133 4.22 -12.23 -13.24
CA THR A 133 4.21 -10.98 -14.03
C THR A 133 5.62 -10.45 -14.21
N MET A 134 5.90 -9.86 -15.38
CA MET A 134 7.23 -9.32 -15.73
C MET A 134 7.67 -8.17 -14.79
N HIS A 135 6.73 -7.57 -14.06
CA HIS A 135 6.92 -6.57 -13.00
C HIS A 135 6.00 -6.90 -11.82
N ARG A 136 6.31 -6.41 -10.61
CA ARG A 136 5.47 -6.64 -9.44
C ARG A 136 4.09 -6.02 -9.63
N GLN A 137 3.06 -6.82 -9.33
CA GLN A 137 1.66 -6.39 -9.30
C GLN A 137 1.02 -6.91 -8.02
N TYR A 138 0.10 -6.14 -7.45
CA TYR A 138 -0.67 -6.52 -6.28
C TYR A 138 -2.15 -6.49 -6.64
N ALA A 139 -2.84 -7.62 -6.44
CA ALA A 139 -4.29 -7.64 -6.39
C ALA A 139 -4.71 -7.16 -4.99
N ILE A 140 -5.67 -6.25 -4.95
CA ILE A 140 -6.16 -5.61 -3.75
C ILE A 140 -7.67 -5.80 -3.70
N SER A 141 -8.20 -6.20 -2.56
CA SER A 141 -9.65 -6.17 -2.29
C SER A 141 -9.88 -5.32 -1.05
N THR A 142 -10.82 -4.39 -1.07
CA THR A 142 -11.08 -3.52 0.09
C THR A 142 -12.56 -3.21 0.27
N LYS A 143 -12.99 -3.14 1.53
CA LYS A 143 -14.28 -2.56 1.95
C LYS A 143 -14.10 -1.17 2.59
N GLY A 144 -12.86 -0.74 2.80
CA GLY A 144 -12.49 0.53 3.42
C GLY A 144 -12.07 1.59 2.41
N ASP A 145 -11.39 2.61 2.92
CA ASP A 145 -10.86 3.74 2.14
C ASP A 145 -9.82 3.27 1.10
N PRO A 146 -10.10 3.38 -0.21
CA PRO A 146 -9.21 2.88 -1.25
C PRO A 146 -7.87 3.61 -1.28
N VAL A 147 -7.82 4.91 -0.96
CA VAL A 147 -6.57 5.68 -1.00
C VAL A 147 -5.62 5.22 0.11
N LEU A 148 -6.14 4.98 1.31
CA LEU A 148 -5.36 4.42 2.42
C LEU A 148 -4.81 3.04 2.07
N VAL A 149 -5.66 2.16 1.54
CA VAL A 149 -5.28 0.79 1.17
C VAL A 149 -4.25 0.79 0.04
N ILE A 150 -4.38 1.65 -0.97
CA ILE A 150 -3.37 1.82 -2.03
C ILE A 150 -2.04 2.29 -1.44
N CYS A 151 -2.05 3.23 -0.50
CA CYS A 151 -0.82 3.69 0.16
C CYS A 151 -0.16 2.58 0.99
N ALA A 152 -0.94 1.73 1.66
CA ALA A 152 -0.41 0.55 2.33
C ALA A 152 0.25 -0.43 1.34
N ALA A 153 -0.36 -0.65 0.17
CA ALA A 153 0.23 -1.49 -0.88
C ALA A 153 1.54 -0.90 -1.44
N LEU A 154 1.63 0.43 -1.58
CA LEU A 154 2.87 1.10 -1.98
C LEU A 154 3.98 0.90 -0.93
N ALA A 155 3.64 0.99 0.36
CA ALA A 155 4.58 0.73 1.44
C ALA A 155 5.09 -0.72 1.43
N ILE A 156 4.20 -1.71 1.23
CA ILE A 156 4.60 -3.12 1.07
C ILE A 156 5.58 -3.29 -0.10
N ASP A 157 5.28 -2.69 -1.28
CA ASP A 157 6.17 -2.83 -2.43
C ASP A 157 7.53 -2.16 -2.23
N ALA A 158 7.56 -1.01 -1.55
CA ALA A 158 8.79 -0.31 -1.22
C ALA A 158 9.69 -1.14 -0.29
N GLU A 159 9.13 -1.74 0.76
CA GLU A 159 9.90 -2.63 1.66
C GLU A 159 10.37 -3.89 0.94
N ALA A 160 9.54 -4.48 0.07
CA ALA A 160 9.94 -5.63 -0.72
C ALA A 160 11.07 -5.27 -1.70
N GLU A 161 11.12 -4.03 -2.21
CA GLU A 161 12.23 -3.56 -3.05
C GLU A 161 13.49 -3.29 -2.22
N GLU A 162 13.36 -2.76 -1.01
CA GLU A 162 14.48 -2.60 -0.09
C GLU A 162 15.09 -3.94 0.31
N HIS A 163 14.26 -4.91 0.68
CA HIS A 163 14.73 -6.25 1.00
C HIS A 163 15.46 -6.93 -0.17
N ASP A 164 14.93 -6.83 -1.40
CA ASP A 164 15.58 -7.40 -2.59
C ASP A 164 16.91 -6.69 -2.95
N ARG A 165 17.14 -5.45 -2.51
CA ARG A 165 18.43 -4.75 -2.70
C ARG A 165 19.50 -5.18 -1.70
N ASP A 166 19.07 -5.57 -0.50
CA ASP A 166 19.96 -5.91 0.62
C ASP A 166 20.25 -7.42 0.74
N ALA A 167 19.52 -8.27 0.00
CA ALA A 167 19.69 -9.73 -0.06
C ALA A 167 20.71 -10.19 -1.10
#